data_AF-F3ZBP7-F1
#
_entry.id   AF-F3ZBP7-F1
#
_cell.length_a   1.000
_cell.length_b   1.000
_cell.length_c   1.000
_cell.angle_alpha   90.00
_cell.angle_beta   90.00
_cell.angle_gamma   90.00
#
_symmetry.space_group_name_H-M   'P 1'
#
loop_
_entity.id
_entity.type
_entity.pdbx_description
1 polymer ?
#
loop_
_entity_poly.entity_id
_entity_poly.type
_entity_poly.pdbx_seq_one_letter_code
_entity_poly.pdbx_strand_id
1 'polypeptide(L)'
;MRAGGPFAWVRGGAAYVRAGPPCVRGGARSGTHGVGLLGYARGGPARVRTGWAFSRTYGVGLPAYVRGGPARGRRAGPPERAGPLQPSGRLETMAIHQNLLGDVPPTHLPEEPEPRELLASGTPATEVAAKFPASSLPWALLADESFEAGDPVASYAYARTGYHRGLDALRRNGWKGHGPVPWEHEPNRGFLRALHALARAAQAIGETEEYERCSDFLRDSSPTAAQTLG
;
A
#
# COMPACT_ATOMS: atom_id res chain seq x y z
N MET A 1 -38.45 -24.09 47.56
CA MET A 1 -39.10 -22.99 46.81
C MET A 1 -38.01 -22.04 46.34
N ARG A 2 -37.93 -21.80 45.02
CA ARG A 2 -37.27 -20.72 44.23
C ARG A 2 -35.93 -20.12 44.72
N ALA A 3 -34.96 -19.71 43.90
CA ALA A 3 -34.53 -19.87 42.50
C ALA A 3 -33.41 -18.82 42.32
N GLY A 4 -32.38 -19.08 41.51
CA GLY A 4 -31.43 -18.04 41.09
C GLY A 4 -30.04 -18.57 40.72
N GLY A 5 -29.95 -19.31 39.61
CA GLY A 5 -28.68 -19.77 39.03
C GLY A 5 -28.02 -18.75 38.09
N PRO A 6 -26.73 -18.96 37.74
CA PRO A 6 -25.98 -18.11 36.81
C PRO A 6 -26.25 -18.48 35.34
N PHE A 7 -26.26 -17.47 34.47
CA PHE A 7 -26.45 -17.64 33.03
C PHE A 7 -25.25 -18.33 32.37
N ALA A 8 -25.53 -19.46 31.72
CA ALA A 8 -24.65 -20.21 30.84
C ALA A 8 -24.75 -19.67 29.40
N TRP A 9 -23.61 -19.59 28.73
CA TRP A 9 -23.51 -19.32 27.30
C TRP A 9 -23.92 -20.56 26.49
N VAL A 10 -24.86 -20.40 25.56
CA VAL A 10 -25.29 -21.45 24.62
C VAL A 10 -24.70 -21.18 23.24
N ARG A 11 -24.03 -22.20 22.68
CA ARG A 11 -23.56 -22.32 21.29
C ARG A 11 -24.73 -22.35 20.30
N GLY A 12 -24.54 -21.73 19.14
CA GLY A 12 -25.38 -21.96 17.96
C GLY A 12 -24.56 -21.78 16.69
N GLY A 13 -24.06 -22.89 16.13
CA GLY A 13 -23.51 -22.94 14.77
C GLY A 13 -24.64 -23.19 13.77
N ALA A 14 -24.56 -22.55 12.60
CA ALA A 14 -25.40 -22.87 11.45
C ALA A 14 -24.54 -22.90 10.18
N ALA A 15 -24.46 -24.11 9.60
CA ALA A 15 -23.85 -24.38 8.32
C ALA A 15 -24.74 -23.84 7.18
N TYR A 16 -24.13 -23.23 6.18
CA TYR A 16 -24.80 -22.84 4.94
C TYR A 16 -24.78 -24.02 3.95
N VAL A 17 -25.95 -24.51 3.56
CA VAL A 17 -26.14 -25.45 2.44
C VAL A 17 -26.87 -24.73 1.30
N ARG A 18 -26.34 -24.98 0.10
CA ARG A 18 -26.62 -24.43 -1.22
C ARG A 18 -28.02 -24.77 -1.75
N ALA A 19 -28.70 -23.81 -2.38
CA ALA A 19 -29.85 -24.06 -3.24
C ALA A 19 -29.65 -23.34 -4.59
N GLY A 20 -29.61 -24.10 -5.69
CA GLY A 20 -29.59 -23.61 -7.06
C GLY A 20 -31.02 -23.39 -7.61
N PRO A 21 -31.19 -22.62 -8.69
CA PRO A 21 -32.50 -22.32 -9.26
C PRO A 21 -33.05 -23.49 -10.11
N PRO A 22 -34.39 -23.70 -10.14
CA PRO A 22 -34.98 -24.77 -10.92
C PRO A 22 -35.12 -24.46 -12.42
N CYS A 23 -34.90 -25.50 -13.21
CA CYS A 23 -35.08 -25.57 -14.66
C CYS A 23 -36.57 -25.57 -15.04
N VAL A 24 -36.98 -24.77 -16.04
CA VAL A 24 -38.33 -24.83 -16.63
C VAL A 24 -38.25 -25.40 -18.04
N ARG A 25 -39.00 -26.49 -18.29
CA ARG A 25 -39.15 -27.18 -19.58
C ARG A 25 -40.50 -26.79 -20.18
N GLY A 26 -40.53 -26.56 -21.50
CA GLY A 26 -41.63 -25.93 -22.22
C GLY A 26 -42.86 -26.80 -22.54
N GLY A 27 -43.87 -26.12 -23.08
CA GLY A 27 -45.05 -26.71 -23.73
C GLY A 27 -45.62 -25.74 -24.76
N ALA A 28 -45.71 -26.20 -26.01
CA ALA A 28 -46.33 -25.49 -27.13
C ALA A 28 -47.84 -25.79 -27.20
N ARG A 29 -48.65 -24.84 -27.67
CA ARG A 29 -49.85 -25.06 -28.49
C ARG A 29 -50.36 -23.77 -29.14
N SER A 30 -50.91 -23.97 -30.34
CA SER A 30 -51.33 -23.07 -31.41
C SER A 30 -52.67 -22.34 -31.19
N GLY A 31 -52.84 -21.19 -31.84
CA GLY A 31 -54.15 -20.55 -32.10
C GLY A 31 -54.02 -19.31 -32.99
N THR A 32 -54.58 -19.38 -34.19
CA THR A 32 -54.57 -18.39 -35.28
C THR A 32 -55.78 -17.42 -35.25
N HIS A 33 -55.75 -16.42 -36.14
CA HIS A 33 -56.74 -15.37 -36.51
C HIS A 33 -56.52 -14.03 -35.78
N GLY A 34 -56.38 -12.86 -36.40
CA GLY A 34 -56.42 -12.46 -37.80
C GLY A 34 -56.59 -10.93 -37.89
N VAL A 35 -55.88 -10.32 -38.84
CA VAL A 35 -56.10 -9.02 -39.54
C VAL A 35 -56.09 -7.68 -38.77
N GLY A 36 -55.17 -6.80 -39.19
CA GLY A 36 -55.13 -5.37 -38.91
C GLY A 36 -53.86 -4.71 -39.47
N LEU A 37 -53.81 -4.51 -40.79
CA LEU A 37 -52.75 -3.76 -41.49
C LEU A 37 -52.71 -2.29 -41.01
N LEU A 38 -51.54 -1.80 -40.62
CA LEU A 38 -51.03 -0.50 -41.07
C LEU A 38 -49.50 -0.54 -41.03
N GLY A 39 -48.90 -0.59 -42.21
CA GLY A 39 -47.46 -0.55 -42.39
C GLY A 39 -46.93 0.88 -42.38
N TYR A 40 -45.79 1.07 -41.73
CA TYR A 40 -44.79 2.05 -42.16
C TYR A 40 -43.43 1.39 -42.15
N ALA A 41 -42.71 1.58 -43.25
CA ALA A 41 -41.52 0.86 -43.63
C ALA A 41 -40.22 1.56 -43.16
N ARG A 42 -39.23 0.71 -42.85
CA ARG A 42 -37.78 0.85 -43.06
C ARG A 42 -37.00 1.95 -42.32
N GLY A 43 -36.11 1.51 -41.43
CA GLY A 43 -34.94 2.26 -40.99
C GLY A 43 -34.15 1.54 -39.89
N GLY A 44 -33.19 0.70 -40.26
CA GLY A 44 -32.07 0.27 -39.40
C GLY A 44 -30.82 0.14 -40.28
N PRO A 45 -29.59 0.00 -39.73
CA PRO A 45 -29.21 -0.14 -38.32
C PRO A 45 -28.09 0.84 -37.85
N ALA A 46 -27.90 1.00 -36.55
CA ALA A 46 -26.64 1.50 -35.99
C ALA A 46 -26.27 0.71 -34.73
N ARG A 47 -25.51 -0.37 -34.92
CA ARG A 47 -24.78 -1.05 -33.85
C ARG A 47 -23.49 -0.27 -33.59
N VAL A 48 -23.38 0.35 -32.43
CA VAL A 48 -22.12 0.91 -31.94
C VAL A 48 -21.24 -0.25 -31.49
N ARG A 49 -20.16 -0.49 -32.23
CA ARG A 49 -19.12 -1.49 -31.96
C ARG A 49 -17.84 -0.73 -31.65
N THR A 50 -17.58 -0.41 -30.39
CA THR A 50 -16.25 0.05 -29.96
C THR A 50 -15.44 -1.17 -29.52
N GLY A 51 -14.75 -1.77 -30.49
CA GLY A 51 -13.72 -2.76 -30.23
C GLY A 51 -12.44 -2.08 -29.73
N TRP A 52 -11.89 -2.57 -28.63
CA TRP A 52 -10.55 -2.27 -28.19
C TRP A 52 -9.59 -3.10 -29.05
N ALA A 53 -9.02 -2.48 -30.08
CA ALA A 53 -7.97 -3.06 -30.90
C ALA A 53 -6.60 -2.60 -30.36
N PHE A 54 -5.85 -3.58 -29.89
CA PHE A 54 -4.45 -3.47 -29.50
C PHE A 54 -3.61 -3.32 -30.78
N SER A 55 -2.96 -2.17 -30.99
CA SER A 55 -1.92 -1.99 -32.01
C SER A 55 -0.63 -1.50 -31.38
N ARG A 56 0.35 -2.42 -31.34
CA ARG A 56 1.78 -2.09 -31.29
C ARG A 56 2.16 -1.45 -32.62
N THR A 57 2.80 -0.27 -32.57
CA THR A 57 4.11 0.03 -33.18
C THR A 57 4.35 1.54 -33.15
N TYR A 58 5.28 1.99 -32.30
CA TYR A 58 6.05 3.20 -32.58
C TYR A 58 7.52 2.90 -32.29
N GLY A 59 8.24 2.61 -33.37
CA GLY A 59 9.69 2.74 -33.40
C GLY A 59 10.04 4.21 -33.60
N VAL A 60 10.91 4.73 -32.74
CA VAL A 60 11.60 6.00 -32.96
C VAL A 60 13.09 5.71 -32.97
N GLY A 61 13.72 6.07 -34.08
CA GLY A 61 15.11 5.77 -34.40
C GLY A 61 16.10 6.57 -33.54
N LEU A 62 17.13 5.88 -33.07
CA LEU A 62 18.33 6.49 -32.52
C LEU A 62 19.37 6.65 -33.63
N PRO A 63 20.02 7.83 -33.78
CA PRO A 63 21.11 8.00 -34.72
C PRO A 63 22.40 7.38 -34.17
N ALA A 64 23.07 6.65 -35.06
CA ALA A 64 24.41 6.13 -34.86
C ALA A 64 25.44 7.28 -34.75
N TYR A 65 26.26 7.24 -33.70
CA TYR A 65 27.49 8.02 -33.62
C TYR A 65 28.67 7.07 -33.44
N VAL A 66 29.52 6.97 -34.47
CA VAL A 66 30.83 6.32 -34.42
C VAL A 66 31.88 7.38 -34.66
N ARG A 67 32.79 7.58 -33.70
CA ARG A 67 34.19 7.96 -33.95
C ARG A 67 35.06 7.62 -32.75
N GLY A 68 36.25 7.11 -33.04
CA GLY A 68 37.09 6.34 -32.12
C GLY A 68 38.19 7.08 -31.37
N GLY A 69 38.71 6.34 -30.37
CA GLY A 69 40.09 6.30 -29.86
C GLY A 69 40.61 7.47 -29.01
N PRO A 70 41.77 7.34 -28.31
CA PRO A 70 42.60 6.15 -28.11
C PRO A 70 42.96 5.86 -26.63
N ALA A 71 43.68 4.75 -26.45
CA ALA A 71 44.20 4.21 -25.20
C ALA A 71 45.20 5.12 -24.44
N ARG A 72 45.05 5.17 -23.12
CA ARG A 72 46.06 5.53 -22.11
C ARG A 72 45.80 4.57 -20.94
N GLY A 73 46.73 3.82 -20.36
CA GLY A 73 48.16 4.03 -20.14
C GLY A 73 48.36 3.63 -18.68
N ARG A 74 48.68 2.35 -18.44
CA ARG A 74 49.02 1.82 -17.10
C ARG A 74 50.21 2.60 -16.56
N ARG A 75 50.09 3.19 -15.38
CA ARG A 75 51.23 3.57 -14.55
C ARG A 75 51.08 2.94 -13.17
N ALA A 76 52.03 2.07 -12.86
CA ALA A 76 52.26 1.50 -11.54
C ALA A 76 52.83 2.58 -10.61
N GLY A 77 52.31 2.66 -9.38
CA GLY A 77 52.90 3.43 -8.29
C GLY A 77 53.88 2.56 -7.47
N PRO A 78 54.97 3.12 -6.92
CA PRO A 78 55.96 2.39 -6.12
C PRO A 78 55.53 2.23 -4.63
N PRO A 79 56.21 1.36 -3.85
CA PRO A 79 55.70 0.86 -2.58
C PRO A 79 56.08 1.69 -1.34
N GLU A 80 55.17 1.61 -0.36
CA GLU A 80 55.31 1.51 1.10
C GLU A 80 56.57 2.06 1.81
N ARG A 81 56.35 2.93 2.81
CA ARG A 81 57.24 3.09 3.97
C ARG A 81 56.43 3.03 5.26
N ALA A 82 56.75 2.02 6.06
CA ALA A 82 56.23 1.77 7.39
C ALA A 82 56.67 2.86 8.39
N GLY A 83 55.72 3.33 9.20
CA GLY A 83 55.96 4.11 10.43
C GLY A 83 55.74 3.24 11.67
N PRO A 84 56.45 3.50 12.77
CA PRO A 84 56.51 2.57 13.91
C PRO A 84 55.26 2.59 14.81
N LEU A 85 54.98 1.41 15.37
CA LEU A 85 54.03 1.12 16.44
C LEU A 85 54.48 1.71 17.79
N GLN A 86 53.55 2.26 18.57
CA GLN A 86 53.43 2.11 20.04
C GLN A 86 52.10 2.74 20.55
N PRO A 87 51.60 2.40 21.76
CA PRO A 87 50.19 2.04 21.96
C PRO A 87 49.48 2.88 23.04
N SER A 88 48.22 2.48 23.30
CA SER A 88 47.40 2.80 24.48
C SER A 88 46.55 4.07 24.41
N GLY A 89 45.27 3.83 24.13
CA GLY A 89 44.18 4.77 24.34
C GLY A 89 42.88 4.07 23.99
N ARG A 90 42.44 3.14 24.86
CA ARG A 90 41.10 2.55 24.81
C ARG A 90 40.11 3.68 25.13
N LEU A 91 39.77 4.48 24.12
CA LEU A 91 38.56 5.29 24.13
C LEU A 91 37.46 4.35 23.66
N GLU A 92 36.65 3.93 24.63
CA GLU A 92 35.37 3.28 24.39
C GLU A 92 34.65 3.99 23.24
N THR A 93 34.43 3.24 22.17
CA THR A 93 33.65 3.68 21.03
C THR A 93 32.19 3.80 21.49
N MET A 94 31.87 4.90 22.14
CA MET A 94 30.53 5.47 22.05
C MET A 94 30.30 5.70 20.57
N ALA A 95 29.54 4.83 19.93
CA ALA A 95 29.09 4.99 18.55
C ALA A 95 28.08 6.14 18.51
N ILE A 96 28.57 7.35 18.75
CA ILE A 96 27.95 8.57 18.32
C ILE A 96 28.24 8.68 16.82
N HIS A 97 27.37 8.07 16.01
CA HIS A 97 27.10 8.62 14.68
C HIS A 97 26.43 10.00 14.87
N GLN A 98 27.18 10.95 15.42
CA GLN A 98 26.84 12.36 15.34
C GLN A 98 27.00 12.73 13.87
N ASN A 99 25.85 12.95 13.24
CA ASN A 99 25.77 13.38 11.87
C ASN A 99 26.46 14.75 11.76
N LEU A 100 27.66 14.77 11.18
CA LEU A 100 28.50 15.97 10.98
C LEU A 100 27.93 16.93 9.90
N LEU A 101 26.68 16.71 9.49
CA LEU A 101 25.86 17.53 8.64
C LEU A 101 24.55 17.68 9.41
N GLY A 102 24.26 18.88 9.92
CA GLY A 102 23.26 19.12 10.97
C GLY A 102 21.98 18.29 10.86
N ASP A 103 21.50 17.82 12.02
CA ASP A 103 20.34 16.95 12.13
C ASP A 103 19.17 17.48 11.29
N VAL A 104 18.76 16.69 10.28
CA VAL A 104 17.57 17.00 9.49
C VAL A 104 16.39 17.07 10.46
N PRO A 105 15.66 18.20 10.53
CA PRO A 105 14.64 18.38 11.54
C PRO A 105 13.51 17.33 11.37
N PRO A 106 12.99 16.79 12.48
CA PRO A 106 11.88 15.84 12.43
C PRO A 106 10.63 16.46 11.81
N THR A 107 9.99 15.70 10.92
CA THR A 107 8.73 16.12 10.31
C THR A 107 7.56 15.69 11.19
N HIS A 108 6.67 16.65 11.48
CA HIS A 108 5.46 16.46 12.26
C HIS A 108 4.26 16.76 11.38
N LEU A 109 3.39 15.76 11.18
CA LEU A 109 2.14 15.95 10.45
C LEU A 109 1.12 16.74 11.30
N PRO A 110 0.26 17.55 10.67
CA PRO A 110 -0.83 18.23 11.37
C PRO A 110 -1.83 17.22 11.93
N GLU A 111 -2.52 17.59 13.01
CA GLU A 111 -3.58 16.77 13.57
C GLU A 111 -4.79 16.67 12.63
N GLU A 112 -5.41 15.49 12.59
CA GLU A 112 -6.65 15.22 11.87
C GLU A 112 -7.67 14.63 12.87
N PRO A 113 -8.32 15.47 13.72
CA PRO A 113 -9.17 14.97 14.80
C PRO A 113 -10.41 14.23 14.29
N GLU A 114 -11.08 14.73 13.25
CA GLU A 114 -12.31 14.14 12.73
C GLU A 114 -12.18 12.66 12.29
N PRO A 115 -11.23 12.26 11.41
CA PRO A 115 -11.09 10.85 11.05
C PRO A 115 -10.73 9.99 12.27
N ARG A 116 -9.94 10.52 13.22
CA ARG A 116 -9.56 9.81 14.44
C ARG A 116 -10.75 9.57 15.37
N GLU A 117 -11.58 10.58 15.60
CA GLU A 117 -12.78 10.49 16.43
C GLU A 117 -13.81 9.52 15.83
N LEU A 118 -13.97 9.53 14.50
CA LEU A 118 -14.86 8.59 13.81
C LEU A 118 -14.37 7.15 13.96
N LEU A 119 -13.07 6.90 13.79
CA LEU A 119 -12.50 5.57 14.05
C LEU A 119 -12.63 5.16 15.51
N ALA A 120 -12.36 6.08 16.46
CA ALA A 120 -12.48 5.82 17.89
C ALA A 120 -13.92 5.55 18.35
N SER A 121 -14.92 6.11 17.65
CA SER A 121 -16.35 5.83 17.88
C SER A 121 -16.84 4.55 17.17
N GLY A 122 -15.96 3.82 16.49
CA GLY A 122 -16.28 2.54 15.83
C GLY A 122 -16.84 2.68 14.41
N THR A 123 -16.72 3.86 13.78
CA THR A 123 -17.06 4.01 12.35
C THR A 123 -16.14 3.11 11.52
N PRO A 124 -16.66 2.32 10.57
CA PRO A 124 -15.84 1.45 9.73
C PRO A 124 -14.73 2.21 8.99
N ALA A 125 -13.52 1.65 8.95
CA ALA A 125 -12.38 2.29 8.28
C ALA A 125 -12.65 2.56 6.79
N THR A 126 -13.49 1.75 6.14
CA THR A 126 -13.96 1.95 4.76
C THR A 126 -14.72 3.26 4.59
N GLU A 127 -15.63 3.57 5.50
CA GLU A 127 -16.43 4.80 5.49
C GLU A 127 -15.55 6.02 5.81
N VAL A 128 -14.64 5.89 6.78
CA VAL A 128 -13.70 6.96 7.13
C VAL A 128 -12.73 7.24 5.98
N ALA A 129 -12.20 6.21 5.31
CA ALA A 129 -11.35 6.37 4.13
C ALA A 129 -12.09 7.08 2.98
N ALA A 130 -13.37 6.75 2.76
CA ALA A 130 -14.18 7.40 1.75
C ALA A 130 -14.45 8.88 2.08
N LYS A 131 -14.68 9.21 3.35
CA LYS A 131 -14.91 10.59 3.81
C LYS A 131 -13.63 11.42 3.89
N PHE A 132 -12.50 10.82 4.27
CA PHE A 132 -11.20 11.45 4.43
C PHE A 132 -10.13 10.75 3.58
N PRO A 133 -10.23 10.79 2.24
CA PRO A 133 -9.36 10.01 1.35
C PRO A 133 -7.88 10.44 1.39
N ALA A 134 -7.60 11.63 1.92
CA ALA A 134 -6.25 12.17 2.09
C ALA A 134 -5.58 11.74 3.41
N SER A 135 -6.32 11.21 4.39
CA SER A 135 -5.75 10.75 5.67
C SER A 135 -5.18 9.35 5.52
N SER A 136 -3.94 9.12 5.98
CA SER A 136 -3.29 7.80 5.92
C SER A 136 -3.88 6.78 6.90
N LEU A 137 -4.39 7.25 8.04
CA LEU A 137 -4.81 6.39 9.13
C LEU A 137 -5.90 5.37 8.75
N PRO A 138 -7.04 5.76 8.12
CA PRO A 138 -8.07 4.79 7.76
C PRO A 138 -7.57 3.76 6.73
N TRP A 139 -6.69 4.15 5.81
CA TRP A 139 -6.07 3.20 4.87
C TRP A 139 -5.15 2.19 5.55
N ALA A 140 -4.41 2.61 6.58
CA ALA A 140 -3.58 1.71 7.38
C ALA A 140 -4.44 0.67 8.11
N LEU A 141 -5.57 1.09 8.69
CA LEU A 141 -6.51 0.18 9.35
C LEU A 141 -7.15 -0.80 8.37
N LEU A 142 -7.56 -0.34 7.18
CA LEU A 142 -8.05 -1.22 6.12
C LEU A 142 -7.01 -2.26 5.69
N ALA A 143 -5.73 -1.87 5.68
CA ALA A 143 -4.66 -2.79 5.38
C ALA A 143 -4.48 -3.85 6.46
N ASP A 144 -4.61 -3.48 7.74
CA ASP A 144 -4.60 -4.41 8.87
C ASP A 144 -5.79 -5.37 8.82
N GLU A 145 -7.01 -4.84 8.70
CA GLU A 145 -8.25 -5.62 8.59
C GLU A 145 -8.21 -6.63 7.44
N SER A 146 -7.72 -6.21 6.26
CA SER A 146 -7.62 -7.09 5.08
C SER A 146 -6.56 -8.18 5.27
N PHE A 147 -5.45 -7.86 5.93
CA PHE A 147 -4.41 -8.84 6.23
C PHE A 147 -4.92 -9.90 7.21
N GLU A 148 -5.61 -9.47 8.26
CA GLU A 148 -6.23 -10.36 9.25
C GLU A 148 -7.32 -11.23 8.64
N ALA A 149 -8.03 -10.72 7.62
CA ALA A 149 -8.99 -11.49 6.83
C ALA A 149 -8.35 -12.51 5.86
N GLY A 150 -7.02 -12.55 5.76
CA GLY A 150 -6.30 -13.46 4.87
C GLY A 150 -6.24 -12.99 3.41
N ASP A 151 -6.45 -11.70 3.14
CA ASP A 151 -6.30 -11.10 1.82
C ASP A 151 -5.07 -10.16 1.78
N PRO A 152 -3.86 -10.72 1.58
CA PRO A 152 -2.64 -9.92 1.54
C PRO A 152 -2.57 -9.01 0.32
N VAL A 153 -3.30 -9.30 -0.77
CA VAL A 153 -3.32 -8.46 -1.97
C VAL A 153 -4.15 -7.20 -1.71
N ALA A 154 -5.33 -7.34 -1.10
CA ALA A 154 -6.12 -6.19 -0.67
C ALA A 154 -5.37 -5.37 0.40
N SER A 155 -4.74 -6.05 1.37
CA SER A 155 -3.89 -5.39 2.37
C SER A 155 -2.79 -4.54 1.72
N TYR A 156 -2.07 -5.11 0.75
CA TYR A 156 -1.05 -4.40 -0.02
C TYR A 156 -1.61 -3.17 -0.73
N ALA A 157 -2.78 -3.28 -1.39
CA ALA A 157 -3.41 -2.17 -2.09
C ALA A 157 -3.83 -1.02 -1.15
N TYR A 158 -4.40 -1.34 0.01
CA TYR A 158 -4.76 -0.34 1.02
C TYR A 158 -3.53 0.30 1.65
N ALA A 159 -2.52 -0.50 2.01
CA ALA A 159 -1.27 -0.02 2.59
C ALA A 159 -0.52 0.92 1.63
N ARG A 160 -0.41 0.54 0.35
CA ARG A 160 0.17 1.36 -0.72
C ARG A 160 -0.54 2.72 -0.80
N THR A 161 -1.88 2.72 -0.72
CA THR A 161 -2.67 3.95 -0.73
C THR A 161 -2.35 4.83 0.48
N GLY A 162 -2.43 4.28 1.69
CA GLY A 162 -2.13 5.00 2.94
C GLY A 162 -0.72 5.54 2.99
N TYR A 163 0.26 4.76 2.51
CA TYR A 163 1.65 5.15 2.37
C TYR A 163 1.81 6.39 1.48
N HIS A 164 1.22 6.38 0.28
CA HIS A 164 1.30 7.53 -0.63
C HIS A 164 0.60 8.77 -0.09
N ARG A 165 -0.55 8.62 0.57
CA ARG A 165 -1.23 9.75 1.24
C ARG A 165 -0.35 10.38 2.33
N GLY A 166 0.40 9.54 3.05
CA GLY A 166 1.29 9.99 4.11
C GLY A 166 2.51 10.68 3.54
N LEU A 167 3.10 10.16 2.46
CA LEU A 167 4.18 10.84 1.75
C LEU A 167 3.75 12.21 1.21
N ASP A 168 2.54 12.31 0.66
CA ASP A 168 2.00 13.58 0.19
C ASP A 168 1.80 14.58 1.33
N ALA A 169 1.33 14.11 2.50
CA ALA A 169 1.23 14.93 3.70
C ALA A 169 2.62 15.36 4.21
N LEU A 170 3.59 14.46 4.27
CA LEU A 170 4.96 14.74 4.71
C LEU A 170 5.63 15.79 3.81
N ARG A 171 5.52 15.63 2.48
CA ARG A 171 6.09 16.58 1.50
C ARG A 171 5.50 17.97 1.64
N ARG A 172 4.19 18.08 1.88
CA ARG A 172 3.52 19.37 2.17
C ARG A 172 4.02 20.00 3.46
N ASN A 173 4.48 19.21 4.42
CA ASN A 173 5.02 19.66 5.71
C ASN A 173 6.55 19.67 5.75
N GLY A 174 7.20 19.82 4.60
CA GLY A 174 8.64 20.11 4.52
C GLY A 174 9.56 18.90 4.34
N TRP A 175 9.04 17.67 4.36
CA TRP A 175 9.84 16.47 4.17
C TRP A 175 10.39 16.37 2.73
N LYS A 176 11.68 16.08 2.59
CA LYS A 176 12.40 16.10 1.30
C LYS A 176 12.82 14.71 0.81
N GLY A 177 12.13 13.66 1.26
CA GLY A 177 12.45 12.28 0.89
C GLY A 177 13.32 11.54 1.91
N HIS A 178 13.77 12.22 2.96
CA HIS A 178 14.57 11.65 4.04
C HIS A 178 14.38 12.46 5.33
N GLY A 179 14.77 11.87 6.47
CA GLY A 179 14.72 12.50 7.78
C GLY A 179 13.68 11.87 8.71
N PRO A 180 13.77 12.18 10.01
CA PRO A 180 12.99 11.50 11.03
C PRO A 180 11.50 11.85 10.97
N VAL A 181 10.66 10.85 11.21
CA VAL A 181 9.21 10.96 11.34
C VAL A 181 8.82 10.32 12.68
N PRO A 182 8.82 11.07 13.80
CA PRO A 182 8.69 10.50 15.14
C PRO A 182 7.37 9.75 15.33
N TRP A 183 7.43 8.57 15.95
CA TRP A 183 6.25 7.74 16.29
C TRP A 183 5.47 8.31 17.49
N GLU A 184 6.21 8.99 18.35
CA GLU A 184 5.74 9.68 19.54
C GLU A 184 4.71 10.74 19.15
N HIS A 185 4.90 11.38 17.97
CA HIS A 185 3.92 12.28 17.39
C HIS A 185 2.76 11.51 16.78
N GLU A 186 1.62 11.57 17.43
CA GLU A 186 0.46 10.72 17.14
C GLU A 186 -0.13 10.87 15.72
N PRO A 187 -0.15 12.06 15.10
CA PRO A 187 -0.51 12.24 13.68
C PRO A 187 0.39 11.49 12.69
N ASN A 188 1.66 11.25 13.01
CA ASN A 188 2.56 10.50 12.14
C ASN A 188 2.23 9.00 12.07
N ARG A 189 1.51 8.47 13.08
CA ARG A 189 1.27 7.02 13.21
C ARG A 189 0.46 6.44 12.06
N GLY A 190 -0.40 7.24 11.41
CA GLY A 190 -1.15 6.79 10.24
C GLY A 190 -0.22 6.41 9.07
N PHE A 191 0.77 7.26 8.78
CA PHE A 191 1.78 6.97 7.76
C PHE A 191 2.67 5.78 8.15
N LEU A 192 3.18 5.76 9.38
CA LEU A 192 4.10 4.72 9.85
C LEU A 192 3.42 3.34 9.91
N ARG A 193 2.15 3.27 10.30
CA ARG A 193 1.33 2.05 10.23
C ARG A 193 1.12 1.60 8.79
N ALA A 194 0.81 2.51 7.86
CA ALA A 194 0.66 2.14 6.46
C ALA A 194 1.97 1.61 5.84
N LEU A 195 3.12 2.21 6.20
CA LEU A 195 4.44 1.75 5.76
C LEU A 195 4.77 0.35 6.30
N HIS A 196 4.49 0.11 7.58
CA HIS A 196 4.64 -1.22 8.19
C HIS A 196 3.72 -2.25 7.53
N ALA A 197 2.43 -1.92 7.36
CA ALA A 197 1.47 -2.80 6.72
C ALA A 197 1.87 -3.13 5.27
N LEU A 198 2.46 -2.16 4.55
CA LEU A 198 2.98 -2.36 3.21
C LEU A 198 4.13 -3.37 3.19
N ALA A 199 5.09 -3.24 4.11
CA ALA A 199 6.18 -4.20 4.25
C ALA A 199 5.65 -5.62 4.55
N ARG A 200 4.77 -5.75 5.53
CA ARG A 200 4.15 -7.03 5.93
C ARG A 200 3.38 -7.67 4.76
N ALA A 201 2.56 -6.90 4.06
CA ALA A 201 1.78 -7.41 2.93
C ALA A 201 2.68 -7.79 1.74
N ALA A 202 3.71 -7.00 1.44
CA ALA A 202 4.71 -7.31 0.41
C ALA A 202 5.41 -8.64 0.69
N GLN A 203 5.81 -8.88 1.95
CA GLN A 203 6.39 -10.14 2.36
C GLN A 203 5.44 -11.32 2.12
N ALA A 204 4.16 -11.17 2.48
CA ALA A 204 3.16 -12.22 2.33
C ALA A 204 2.87 -12.58 0.85
N ILE A 205 3.00 -11.64 -0.08
CA ILE A 205 2.81 -11.88 -1.52
C ILE A 205 4.10 -12.26 -2.26
N GLY A 206 5.25 -12.29 -1.58
CA GLY A 206 6.55 -12.67 -2.16
C GLY A 206 7.32 -11.52 -2.84
N GLU A 207 6.95 -10.27 -2.59
CA GLU A 207 7.65 -9.07 -3.09
C GLU A 207 8.81 -8.68 -2.14
N THR A 208 9.85 -9.53 -2.10
CA THR A 208 10.95 -9.41 -1.13
C THR A 208 11.66 -8.06 -1.17
N GLU A 209 11.94 -7.52 -2.36
CA GLU A 209 12.65 -6.24 -2.47
C GLU A 209 11.83 -5.07 -1.90
N GLU A 210 10.51 -5.10 -2.04
CA GLU A 210 9.63 -4.08 -1.48
C GLU A 210 9.55 -4.20 0.04
N TYR A 211 9.48 -5.43 0.56
CA TYR A 211 9.54 -5.70 1.99
C TYR A 211 10.82 -5.12 2.62
N GLU A 212 11.99 -5.40 2.04
CA GLU A 212 13.27 -4.91 2.54
C GLU A 212 13.33 -3.38 2.52
N ARG A 213 13.00 -2.77 1.37
CA ARG A 213 12.99 -1.29 1.24
C ARG A 213 12.05 -0.62 2.24
N CYS A 214 10.84 -1.15 2.43
CA CYS A 214 9.87 -0.56 3.36
C CYS A 214 10.30 -0.74 4.82
N SER A 215 10.89 -1.88 5.16
CA SER A 215 11.38 -2.17 6.52
C SER A 215 12.56 -1.27 6.89
N ASP A 216 13.52 -1.10 5.97
CA ASP A 216 14.63 -0.18 6.14
C ASP A 216 14.13 1.26 6.30
N PHE A 217 13.21 1.67 5.42
CA PHE A 217 12.64 3.01 5.49
C PHE A 217 11.89 3.25 6.80
N LEU A 218 11.15 2.27 7.32
CA LEU A 218 10.47 2.39 8.61
C LEU A 218 11.46 2.59 9.76
N ARG A 219 12.53 1.78 9.79
CA ARG A 219 13.58 1.86 10.81
C ARG A 219 14.33 3.19 10.76
N ASP A 220 14.66 3.66 9.57
CA ASP A 220 15.35 4.94 9.37
C ASP A 220 14.46 6.14 9.72
N SER A 221 13.15 6.04 9.47
CA SER A 221 12.19 7.09 9.79
C SER A 221 11.88 7.15 11.28
N SER A 222 11.68 6.00 11.91
CA SER A 222 11.33 5.88 13.33
C SER A 222 11.74 4.52 13.90
N PRO A 223 12.85 4.46 14.65
CA PRO A 223 13.24 3.25 15.38
C PRO A 223 12.17 2.77 16.38
N THR A 224 11.44 3.71 17.00
CA THR A 224 10.34 3.39 17.91
C THR A 224 9.17 2.75 17.17
N ALA A 225 8.80 3.25 15.98
CA ALA A 225 7.72 2.64 15.18
C ALA A 225 8.08 1.22 14.77
N ALA A 226 9.32 1.01 14.28
CA ALA A 226 9.81 -0.30 13.89
C ALA A 226 9.66 -1.30 15.05
N GLN A 227 10.18 -0.96 16.23
CA GLN A 227 10.07 -1.80 17.43
C GLN A 227 8.64 -2.01 17.94
N THR A 228 7.77 -1.00 17.79
CA THR A 228 6.39 -1.08 18.31
C THR A 228 5.48 -1.92 17.42
N LEU A 229 5.71 -1.90 16.12
CA LEU A 229 4.83 -2.52 15.13
C LEU A 229 5.27 -3.94 14.72
N GLY A 230 6.55 -4.29 14.89
CA GLY A 230 7.09 -5.60 14.51
C GLY A 230 8.41 -5.93 15.19
#